data_AF-A0A9R1NZM2-F1
#
_entry.id   AF-A0A9R1NZM2-F1
#
_cell.length_a   1.000
_cell.length_b   1.000
_cell.length_c   1.000
_cell.angle_alpha   90.00
_cell.angle_beta   90.00
_cell.angle_gamma   90.00
#
_symmetry.space_group_name_H-M   'P 1'
#
loop_
_entity.id
_entity.type
_entity.pdbx_description
1 polymer ?
#
loop_
_entity_poly.entity_id
_entity_poly.type
_entity_poly.pdbx_seq_one_letter_code
_entity_poly.pdbx_strand_id
1 'polypeptide(L)'
;MIWCVPAELALHSLDGSCAPDLTRAADLFNPQLERMLTELNGEVGHDDVFIAANTNRVSFDFMFNPQQYGTCTIKRNSFMLACRSAKERKIAGFATAKIACCGQGPYNGIGLCTPASNVCANRDVYAYWDAFHPTERANRIIVANSMHGTTDHISPMNLSTILAMDNARN
;
A
#
# COMPACT_ATOMS: atom_id res chain seq x y z
N MET A 1 7.53 0.01 3.39
CA MET A 1 7.39 -0.69 2.10
C MET A 1 8.76 -1.14 1.57
N ILE A 2 9.75 -0.24 1.54
CA ILE A 2 11.04 -0.42 0.86
C ILE A 2 11.80 -1.70 1.25
N TRP A 3 11.87 -2.06 2.53
CA TRP A 3 12.75 -3.13 3.04
C TRP A 3 12.42 -4.58 2.61
N CYS A 4 11.27 -4.81 1.95
CA CYS A 4 10.83 -6.12 1.48
C CYS A 4 10.31 -6.09 0.03
N VAL A 5 10.54 -5.00 -0.71
CA VAL A 5 10.12 -4.94 -2.13
C VAL A 5 10.88 -5.98 -2.95
N PRO A 6 10.38 -6.36 -4.13
CA PRO A 6 11.04 -7.37 -4.97
C PRO A 6 12.52 -7.07 -5.25
N ALA A 7 12.92 -5.80 -5.40
CA ALA A 7 14.32 -5.41 -5.55
C ALA A 7 15.19 -5.83 -4.35
N GLU A 8 14.76 -5.50 -3.14
CA GLU A 8 15.52 -5.80 -1.92
C GLU A 8 15.57 -7.31 -1.68
N LEU A 9 14.48 -8.02 -1.98
CA LEU A 9 14.48 -9.48 -1.94
C LEU A 9 15.45 -10.08 -2.96
N ALA A 10 15.54 -9.50 -4.16
CA ALA A 10 16.46 -9.98 -5.18
C ALA A 10 17.94 -9.70 -4.86
N LEU A 11 18.23 -8.61 -4.15
CA LEU A 11 19.60 -8.18 -3.83
C LEU A 11 20.12 -8.71 -2.49
N HIS A 12 19.26 -8.84 -1.48
CA HIS A 12 19.67 -9.10 -0.11
C HIS A 12 19.15 -10.43 0.46
N SER A 13 18.15 -11.06 -0.17
CA SER A 13 17.50 -12.23 0.41
C SER A 13 18.05 -13.55 -0.13
N LEU A 14 18.50 -14.43 0.78
CA LEU A 14 18.89 -15.80 0.46
C LEU A 14 17.78 -16.82 0.79
N ASP A 15 16.92 -16.50 1.75
CA ASP A 15 15.88 -17.37 2.32
C ASP A 15 14.45 -16.78 2.18
N GLY A 16 14.31 -15.64 1.52
CA GLY A 16 13.05 -14.90 1.41
C GLY A 16 12.75 -13.98 2.59
N SER A 17 13.72 -13.77 3.50
CA SER A 17 13.69 -12.73 4.52
C SER A 17 13.94 -11.34 3.94
N CYS A 18 13.38 -10.33 4.60
CA CYS A 18 13.53 -8.94 4.21
C CYS A 18 14.82 -8.32 4.75
N ALA A 19 15.27 -7.22 4.14
CA ALA A 19 16.49 -6.53 4.55
C ALA A 19 16.31 -5.85 5.93
N PRO A 20 16.99 -6.32 7.00
CA PRO A 20 16.78 -5.80 8.35
C PRO A 20 17.27 -4.35 8.50
N ASP A 21 18.35 -3.97 7.81
CA ASP A 21 18.90 -2.62 7.90
C ASP A 21 17.96 -1.55 7.31
N LEU A 22 17.29 -1.88 6.20
CA LEU A 22 16.29 -0.99 5.61
C LEU A 22 15.02 -0.90 6.45
N THR A 23 14.66 -2.01 7.13
CA THR A 23 13.55 -2.01 8.09
C THR A 23 13.87 -1.05 9.23
N ARG A 24 15.08 -1.16 9.81
CA ARG A 24 15.55 -0.29 10.89
C ARG A 24 15.58 1.19 10.50
N ALA A 25 15.99 1.51 9.27
CA ALA A 25 16.00 2.90 8.80
C ALA A 25 14.58 3.50 8.78
N ALA A 26 13.60 2.75 8.30
CA ALA A 26 12.21 3.18 8.30
C ALA A 26 11.63 3.30 9.73
N ASP A 27 11.96 2.36 10.62
CA ASP A 27 11.53 2.37 12.02
C ASP A 27 12.10 3.57 12.81
N LEU A 28 13.24 4.11 12.38
CA LEU A 28 13.79 5.34 12.94
C LEU A 28 13.15 6.58 12.33
N PHE A 29 12.96 6.61 11.01
CA PHE A 29 12.50 7.80 10.30
C PHE A 29 11.01 8.09 10.52
N ASN A 30 10.13 7.10 10.36
CA ASN A 30 8.68 7.34 10.33
C ASN A 30 8.12 7.88 11.66
N PRO A 31 8.50 7.36 12.85
CA PRO A 31 8.00 7.91 14.10
C PRO A 31 8.46 9.35 14.36
N GLN A 32 9.64 9.73 13.84
CA GLN A 32 10.13 11.11 13.93
C GLN A 32 9.33 12.03 13.01
N LEU A 33 9.01 11.57 11.79
CA LEU A 33 8.12 12.30 10.88
C LEU A 33 6.74 12.52 11.51
N GLU A 34 6.12 11.48 12.07
CA GLU A 34 4.81 11.61 12.74
C GLU A 34 4.84 12.57 13.92
N ARG A 35 5.92 12.56 14.71
CA ARG A 35 6.12 13.50 15.81
C ARG A 35 6.21 14.94 15.31
N MET A 36 7.03 15.19 14.29
CA MET A 36 7.18 16.52 13.69
C MET A 36 5.84 17.05 13.16
N LEU A 37 5.04 16.20 12.50
CA LEU A 37 3.71 16.60 12.02
C LEU A 37 2.73 16.88 13.18
N THR A 38 2.84 16.13 14.28
CA THR A 38 2.04 16.38 15.49
C THR A 38 2.40 17.71 16.14
N GLU A 39 3.69 18.01 16.27
CA GLU A 39 4.19 19.28 16.80
C GLU A 39 3.74 20.45 15.91
N LEU A 40 3.91 20.31 14.60
CA LEU A 40 3.50 21.34 13.63
C LEU A 40 1.99 21.61 13.67
N ASN A 41 1.16 20.57 13.81
CA ASN A 41 -0.29 20.72 14.00
C ASN A 41 -0.65 21.44 15.32
N GLY A 42 0.22 21.39 16.32
CA GLY A 42 0.07 22.19 17.54
C GLY A 42 0.40 23.67 17.34
N GLU A 43 1.21 24.01 16.33
CA GLU A 43 1.68 25.37 16.05
C GLU A 43 0.79 26.13 15.05
N VAL A 44 0.31 25.46 13.98
CA VAL A 44 -0.42 26.13 12.88
C VAL A 44 -1.89 26.44 13.19
N GLY A 45 -2.41 25.98 14.34
CA GLY A 45 -3.78 26.26 14.77
C GLY A 45 -4.81 25.28 14.18
N HIS A 46 -6.08 25.72 14.08
CA HIS A 46 -7.22 24.85 13.69
C HIS A 46 -7.68 25.01 12.24
N ASP A 47 -7.07 25.93 11.49
CA ASP A 47 -7.46 26.23 10.11
C ASP A 47 -6.76 25.36 9.09
N ASP A 48 -5.50 25.01 9.35
CA ASP A 48 -4.71 24.08 8.56
C ASP A 48 -4.40 22.81 9.35
N VAL A 49 -4.29 21.68 8.65
CA VAL A 49 -3.91 20.40 9.24
C VAL A 49 -2.95 19.65 8.33
N PHE A 50 -1.83 19.22 8.91
CA PHE A 50 -0.91 18.29 8.27
C PHE A 50 -1.34 16.86 8.55
N ILE A 51 -1.36 16.05 7.49
CA ILE A 51 -1.81 14.66 7.52
C ILE A 51 -0.64 13.72 7.30
N ALA A 52 -0.48 12.76 8.21
CA ALA A 52 0.50 11.69 8.08
C ALA A 52 -0.16 10.47 7.44
N ALA A 53 0.22 10.09 6.23
CA ALA A 53 -0.22 8.85 5.59
C ALA A 53 0.74 7.70 5.90
N ASN A 54 0.32 6.76 6.75
CA ASN A 54 1.11 5.59 7.12
C ASN A 54 0.93 4.45 6.10
N THR A 55 1.59 4.59 4.95
CA THR A 55 1.57 3.57 3.90
C THR A 55 2.31 2.29 4.28
N ASN A 56 3.16 2.33 5.31
CA ASN A 56 3.86 1.16 5.81
C ASN A 56 2.91 0.13 6.39
N ARG A 57 1.85 0.57 7.07
CA ARG A 57 0.85 -0.32 7.64
C ARG A 57 0.21 -1.23 6.58
N VAL A 58 -0.36 -0.61 5.54
CA VAL A 58 -0.99 -1.35 4.43
C VAL A 58 0.02 -2.22 3.69
N SER A 59 1.24 -1.70 3.47
CA SER A 59 2.30 -2.42 2.77
C SER A 59 2.73 -3.68 3.52
N PHE A 60 2.88 -3.61 4.85
CA PHE A 60 3.20 -4.77 5.68
C PHE A 60 2.09 -5.81 5.63
N ASP A 61 0.84 -5.38 5.71
CA ASP A 61 -0.29 -6.30 5.66
C ASP A 61 -0.38 -7.02 4.31
N PHE A 62 -0.09 -6.35 3.18
CA PHE A 62 0.01 -7.02 1.88
C PHE A 62 1.06 -8.14 1.88
N MET A 63 2.18 -7.95 2.56
CA MET A 63 3.29 -8.90 2.55
C MET A 63 3.02 -10.12 3.42
N PHE A 64 2.41 -9.92 4.58
CA PHE A 64 2.16 -11.01 5.52
C PHE A 64 0.81 -11.69 5.28
N ASN A 65 -0.17 -10.98 4.70
CA ASN A 65 -1.52 -11.49 4.48
C ASN A 65 -2.08 -11.17 3.06
N PRO A 66 -1.33 -11.43 1.96
CA PRO A 66 -1.73 -11.02 0.62
C PRO A 66 -3.10 -11.56 0.19
N GLN A 67 -3.46 -12.78 0.63
CA GLN A 67 -4.72 -13.43 0.27
C GLN A 67 -5.94 -12.81 0.96
N GLN A 68 -5.77 -12.09 2.07
CA GLN A 68 -6.87 -11.43 2.78
C GLN A 68 -7.45 -10.25 1.99
N TYR A 69 -6.68 -9.71 1.06
CA TYR A 69 -7.08 -8.58 0.22
C TYR A 69 -7.99 -8.97 -0.95
N GLY A 70 -8.73 -10.07 -0.83
CA GLY A 70 -9.77 -10.42 -1.79
C GLY A 70 -10.92 -9.42 -1.72
N THR A 71 -11.45 -9.01 -2.88
CA THR A 71 -12.50 -7.99 -2.94
C THR A 71 -13.68 -8.51 -3.72
N CYS A 72 -14.84 -7.89 -3.55
CA CYS A 72 -16.01 -8.23 -4.32
C CYS A 72 -16.42 -7.05 -5.18
N THR A 73 -16.57 -7.29 -6.48
CA THR A 73 -17.04 -6.27 -7.42
C THR A 73 -18.53 -6.44 -7.64
N ILE A 74 -19.30 -5.41 -7.28
CA ILE A 74 -20.68 -5.25 -7.76
C ILE A 74 -20.57 -4.70 -9.18
N LYS A 75 -21.30 -5.26 -10.15
CA LYS A 75 -21.33 -4.79 -11.56
C LYS A 75 -21.75 -3.32 -11.76
N ARG A 76 -21.94 -2.52 -10.69
CA ARG A 76 -22.50 -1.16 -10.75
C ARG A 76 -21.77 -0.07 -9.95
N ASN A 77 -20.81 -0.38 -9.08
CA ASN A 77 -20.04 0.67 -8.40
C ASN A 77 -18.64 0.19 -8.00
N SER A 78 -17.65 1.05 -8.25
CA SER A 78 -16.21 0.81 -8.17
C SER A 78 -15.64 0.68 -6.75
N PHE A 79 -16.50 0.58 -5.72
CA PHE A 79 -16.06 0.44 -4.34
C PHE A 79 -15.78 -1.03 -4.01
N MET A 80 -14.54 -1.31 -3.61
CA MET A 80 -14.11 -2.64 -3.19
C MET A 80 -14.67 -2.91 -1.79
N LEU A 81 -15.67 -3.78 -1.69
CA LEU A 81 -16.23 -4.25 -0.41
C LEU A 81 -16.11 -5.77 -0.26
N ALA A 82 -16.21 -6.25 0.98
CA ALA A 82 -16.43 -7.66 1.27
C ALA A 82 -17.77 -8.13 0.68
N CYS A 83 -17.82 -9.35 0.14
CA CYS A 83 -19.04 -9.90 -0.47
C CYS A 83 -20.16 -9.98 0.57
N ARG A 84 -21.30 -9.32 0.30
CA ARG A 84 -22.55 -9.39 1.06
C ARG A 84 -23.65 -10.16 0.31
N SER A 85 -23.46 -10.50 -0.96
CA SER A 85 -24.47 -11.16 -1.81
C SER A 85 -23.87 -12.18 -2.77
N ALA A 86 -24.60 -13.27 -3.02
CA ALA A 86 -24.23 -14.30 -4.00
C ALA A 86 -24.15 -13.81 -5.46
N LYS A 87 -24.63 -12.59 -5.76
CA LYS A 87 -24.54 -11.96 -7.09
C LYS A 87 -23.20 -11.24 -7.33
N GLU A 88 -22.35 -11.13 -6.33
CA GLU A 88 -21.08 -10.40 -6.41
C GLU A 88 -19.95 -11.29 -6.93
N ARG A 89 -19.09 -10.72 -7.77
CA ARG A 89 -17.89 -11.44 -8.22
C ARG A 89 -16.80 -11.31 -7.16
N LYS A 90 -16.50 -12.41 -6.48
CA LYS A 90 -15.35 -12.52 -5.58
C LYS A 90 -14.06 -12.54 -6.40
N ILE A 91 -13.22 -11.54 -6.17
CA ILE A 91 -11.86 -11.42 -6.67
C ILE A 91 -10.96 -11.97 -5.56
N ALA A 92 -10.08 -12.90 -5.92
CA ALA A 92 -9.08 -13.42 -4.98
C ALA A 92 -8.17 -12.29 -4.47
N GLY A 93 -7.57 -12.50 -3.30
CA GLY A 93 -6.48 -11.63 -2.83
C GLY A 93 -5.25 -11.73 -3.72
N PHE A 94 -4.18 -11.06 -3.34
CA PHE A 94 -2.92 -11.20 -4.05
C PHE A 94 -2.40 -12.63 -3.90
N ALA A 95 -1.96 -13.22 -5.02
CA ALA A 95 -1.27 -14.50 -5.03
C ALA A 95 0.14 -14.34 -4.44
N THR A 96 0.77 -13.19 -4.65
CA THR A 96 2.10 -12.87 -4.10
C THR A 96 2.26 -11.37 -3.85
N ALA A 97 3.03 -11.06 -2.82
CA ALA A 97 3.53 -9.72 -2.51
C ALA A 97 5.06 -9.66 -2.46
N LYS A 98 5.75 -10.74 -2.86
CA LYS A 98 7.22 -10.84 -2.88
C LYS A 98 7.80 -10.81 -4.29
N ILE A 99 7.01 -11.17 -5.30
CA ILE A 99 7.44 -11.25 -6.70
C ILE A 99 6.77 -10.13 -7.47
N ALA A 100 7.52 -9.42 -8.32
CA ALA A 100 6.98 -8.40 -9.21
C ALA A 100 6.29 -9.00 -10.44
N CYS A 101 5.24 -8.34 -10.95
CA CYS A 101 4.58 -8.76 -12.19
C CYS A 101 5.49 -8.58 -13.41
N CYS A 102 6.24 -7.47 -13.48
CA CYS A 102 7.15 -7.13 -14.57
C CYS A 102 8.58 -7.00 -14.04
N GLY A 103 9.50 -7.80 -14.57
CA GLY A 103 10.91 -7.66 -14.21
C GLY A 103 11.76 -8.86 -14.64
N GLN A 104 12.95 -8.95 -14.05
CA GLN A 104 13.96 -9.94 -14.40
C GLN A 104 14.64 -10.48 -13.14
N GLY A 105 15.32 -11.62 -13.28
CA GLY A 105 16.08 -12.24 -12.20
C GLY A 105 15.21 -12.73 -11.02
N PRO A 106 15.84 -12.99 -9.86
CA PRO A 106 15.12 -13.38 -8.65
C PRO A 106 14.01 -12.39 -8.31
N TYR A 107 12.85 -12.92 -7.91
CA TYR A 107 11.65 -12.14 -7.55
C TYR A 107 11.12 -11.18 -8.64
N ASN A 108 11.61 -11.27 -9.89
CA ASN A 108 11.45 -10.21 -10.90
C ASN A 108 11.91 -8.83 -10.38
N GLY A 109 12.85 -8.79 -9.44
CA GLY A 109 13.29 -7.57 -8.75
C GLY A 109 14.50 -6.89 -9.38
N ILE A 110 15.08 -7.42 -10.45
CA ILE A 110 16.31 -6.88 -11.06
C ILE A 110 15.99 -6.06 -12.31
N GLY A 111 16.57 -4.86 -12.36
CA GLY A 111 16.52 -3.97 -13.52
C GLY A 111 15.17 -3.28 -13.72
N LEU A 112 15.05 -2.59 -14.86
CA LEU A 112 13.82 -1.89 -15.24
C LEU A 112 12.82 -2.86 -15.89
N CYS A 113 11.53 -2.54 -15.77
CA CYS A 113 10.48 -3.17 -16.57
C CYS A 113 10.61 -2.68 -18.04
N THR A 114 11.03 -3.57 -18.93
CA THR A 114 11.25 -3.28 -20.37
C THR A 114 10.51 -4.33 -21.22
N PRO A 115 10.41 -4.14 -22.55
CA PRO A 115 9.81 -5.15 -23.43
C PRO A 115 10.49 -6.54 -23.40
N ALA A 116 11.74 -6.61 -22.92
CA ALA A 116 12.47 -7.88 -22.75
C ALA A 116 12.25 -8.54 -21.38
N SER A 117 11.55 -7.88 -20.46
CA SER A 117 11.30 -8.38 -19.10
C SER A 117 10.22 -9.47 -19.10
N ASN A 118 10.24 -10.33 -18.08
CA ASN A 118 9.14 -11.25 -17.83
C ASN A 118 7.94 -10.45 -17.35
N VAL A 119 6.77 -10.67 -17.94
CA VAL A 119 5.52 -10.00 -17.57
C VAL A 119 4.47 -11.04 -17.18
N CYS A 120 3.83 -10.84 -16.04
CA CYS A 120 2.78 -11.73 -15.55
C CYS A 120 1.50 -11.61 -16.41
N ALA A 121 0.76 -12.71 -16.57
CA ALA A 121 -0.47 -12.73 -17.36
C ALA A 121 -1.63 -11.94 -16.72
N ASN A 122 -1.62 -11.82 -15.38
CA ASN A 122 -2.66 -11.12 -14.64
C ASN A 122 -2.04 -10.30 -13.50
N ARG A 123 -1.98 -8.97 -13.67
CA ARG A 123 -1.43 -8.05 -12.66
C ARG A 123 -2.30 -7.90 -11.42
N ASP A 124 -3.59 -8.26 -11.48
CA ASP A 124 -4.52 -8.11 -10.36
C ASP A 124 -4.26 -9.13 -9.24
N VAL A 125 -3.41 -10.13 -9.46
CA VAL A 125 -3.00 -11.09 -8.42
C VAL A 125 -1.61 -10.78 -7.85
N TYR A 126 -0.97 -9.68 -8.26
CA TYR A 126 0.34 -9.25 -7.77
C TYR A 126 0.21 -7.94 -6.99
N ALA A 127 0.87 -7.86 -5.83
CA ALA A 127 0.93 -6.59 -5.08
C ALA A 127 1.86 -5.58 -5.76
N TYR A 128 2.93 -6.04 -6.43
CA TYR A 128 3.94 -5.20 -7.08
C TYR A 128 3.90 -5.32 -8.62
N TRP A 129 3.93 -4.18 -9.29
CA TRP A 129 4.06 -4.08 -10.74
C TRP A 129 5.50 -4.35 -11.15
N ASP A 130 6.45 -3.61 -10.57
CA ASP A 130 7.88 -3.75 -10.84
C ASP A 130 8.67 -3.95 -9.53
N ALA A 131 9.98 -3.79 -9.61
CA ALA A 131 10.91 -4.01 -8.51
C ALA A 131 10.61 -3.19 -7.23
N PHE A 132 9.89 -2.06 -7.34
CA PHE A 132 9.59 -1.16 -6.23
C PHE A 132 8.12 -0.74 -6.15
N HIS A 133 7.42 -0.64 -7.28
CA HIS A 133 6.12 0.03 -7.35
C HIS A 133 4.94 -0.94 -7.23
N PRO A 134 3.91 -0.60 -6.44
CA PRO A 134 2.69 -1.38 -6.34
C PRO A 134 1.89 -1.42 -7.64
N THR A 135 1.09 -2.47 -7.84
CA THR A 135 0.12 -2.53 -8.94
C THR A 135 -1.01 -1.52 -8.76
N GLU A 136 -1.74 -1.23 -9.84
CA GLU A 136 -2.97 -0.43 -9.80
C GLU A 136 -3.95 -0.93 -8.72
N ARG A 137 -4.10 -2.26 -8.57
CA ARG A 137 -4.96 -2.86 -7.56
C ARG A 137 -4.47 -2.59 -6.13
N ALA A 138 -3.17 -2.73 -5.88
CA ALA A 138 -2.59 -2.40 -4.58
C ALA A 138 -2.75 -0.90 -4.27
N ASN A 139 -2.51 -0.02 -5.24
CA ASN A 139 -2.73 1.42 -5.08
C ASN A 139 -4.19 1.76 -4.74
N ARG A 140 -5.17 1.11 -5.39
CA ARG A 140 -6.59 1.33 -5.03
C ARG A 140 -6.89 0.97 -3.58
N ILE A 141 -6.26 -0.08 -3.03
CA ILE A 141 -6.46 -0.48 -1.63
C ILE A 141 -5.78 0.53 -0.69
N ILE A 142 -4.55 0.97 -1.01
CA ILE A 142 -3.85 2.01 -0.23
C ILE A 142 -4.71 3.28 -0.16
N VAL A 143 -5.19 3.76 -1.30
CA VAL A 143 -6.05 4.95 -1.35
C VAL A 143 -7.36 4.74 -0.59
N ALA A 144 -7.98 3.56 -0.68
CA ALA A 144 -9.19 3.27 0.08
C ALA A 144 -8.97 3.38 1.61
N ASN A 145 -7.83 2.90 2.11
CA ASN A 145 -7.44 3.06 3.51
C ASN A 145 -7.12 4.51 3.87
N SER A 146 -6.50 5.30 2.99
CA SER A 146 -6.31 6.74 3.23
C SER A 146 -7.63 7.51 3.24
N MET A 147 -8.59 7.12 2.41
CA MET A 147 -9.89 7.79 2.32
C MET A 147 -10.82 7.43 3.47
N HIS A 148 -10.87 6.17 3.89
CA HIS A 148 -11.90 5.66 4.80
C HIS A 148 -11.37 4.82 5.97
N GLY A 149 -10.05 4.60 6.04
CA GLY A 149 -9.44 3.76 7.06
C GLY A 149 -9.39 4.42 8.44
N THR A 150 -8.81 3.69 9.37
CA THR A 150 -8.56 4.14 10.75
C THR A 150 -7.36 5.08 10.81
N THR A 151 -7.19 5.71 11.97
CA THR A 151 -6.04 6.59 12.26
C THR A 151 -4.69 5.88 12.23
N ASP A 152 -4.67 4.55 12.25
CA ASP A 152 -3.44 3.75 12.08
C ASP A 152 -2.87 3.83 10.65
N HIS A 153 -3.71 4.19 9.67
CA HIS A 153 -3.34 4.30 8.26
C HIS A 153 -3.12 5.75 7.85
N ILE A 154 -3.80 6.68 8.51
CA ILE A 154 -3.76 8.10 8.21
C ILE A 154 -4.15 8.92 9.43
N SER A 155 -3.27 9.81 9.89
CA SER A 155 -3.42 10.56 11.15
C SER A 155 -3.46 12.07 10.89
N PRO A 156 -4.27 12.85 11.64
CA PRO A 156 -5.11 12.44 12.77
C PRO A 156 -6.49 11.92 12.39
N MET A 157 -6.85 11.96 11.10
CA MET A 157 -8.13 11.48 10.58
C MET A 157 -8.00 11.12 9.10
N ASN A 158 -8.97 10.37 8.57
CA ASN A 158 -8.98 10.02 7.15
C ASN A 158 -9.44 11.16 6.25
N LEU A 159 -9.11 11.07 4.95
CA LEU A 159 -9.39 12.14 4.00
C LEU A 159 -10.89 12.41 3.83
N SER A 160 -11.75 11.40 4.00
CA SER A 160 -13.20 11.62 3.93
C SER A 160 -13.69 12.51 5.07
N THR A 161 -13.15 12.34 6.28
CA THR A 161 -13.45 13.22 7.41
C THR A 161 -13.02 14.65 7.13
N ILE A 162 -11.81 14.84 6.59
CA ILE A 162 -11.28 16.19 6.27
C ILE A 162 -12.13 16.86 5.21
N LEU A 163 -12.45 16.16 4.12
CA LEU A 163 -13.28 16.70 3.05
C LEU A 163 -14.70 17.05 3.54
N ALA A 164 -15.25 16.27 4.48
CA ALA A 164 -16.54 16.59 5.10
C ALA A 164 -16.45 17.83 6.00
N MET A 165 -15.35 17.99 6.74
CA MET A 165 -15.12 19.17 7.58
C MET A 165 -14.90 20.44 6.76
N ASP A 166 -14.15 20.35 5.66
CA ASP A 166 -13.90 21.48 4.74
C ASP A 166 -15.20 21.95 4.06
N ASN A 167 -16.01 21.00 3.57
CA ASN A 167 -17.33 21.30 3.01
C ASN A 167 -18.30 21.94 4.02
N ALA A 168 -18.12 21.70 5.32
CA ALA A 168 -18.96 22.30 6.36
C ALA A 168 -18.50 23.72 6.76
N ARG A 169 -17.29 24.14 6.36
CA ARG A 169 -16.76 25.49 6.58
C ARG A 169 -17.10 26.45 5.44
N ASN A 170 -17.41 25.92 4.26
CA ASN A 170 -17.83 26.65 3.06
C ASN A 170 -19.36 26.75 2.94
#